data_AF-A0A358U8B6-F1
#
_entry.id   AF-A0A358U8B6-F1
#
_cell.length_a   1.000
_cell.length_b   1.000
_cell.length_c   1.000
_cell.angle_alpha   90.00
_cell.angle_beta   90.00
_cell.angle_gamma   90.00
#
_symmetry.space_group_name_H-M   'P 1'
#
loop_
_entity.id
_entity.type
_entity.pdbx_description
1 polymer ?
#
loop_
_entity_poly.entity_id
_entity_poly.type
_entity_poly.pdbx_seq_one_letter_code
_entity_poly.pdbx_strand_id
1 'polypeptide(L)'
;MQFEAGFQEIYHGVLMVDSNGYIVGCNKAAKELLGINGDVVGEMAREVLPDSAMYEVLETGIPVVNNKVDIGGRVILSNHKPI
;
A
#
# COMPACT_ATOMS: atom_id res chain seq x y z
N MET A 1 -33.65 -3.55 -4.25
CA MET A 1 -32.29 -3.15 -4.70
C MET A 1 -31.56 -2.70 -3.46
N GLN A 2 -30.81 -3.62 -2.87
CA GLN A 2 -29.34 -3.72 -3.00
C GLN A 2 -28.69 -2.71 -2.06
N PHE A 3 -28.08 -3.19 -0.97
CA PHE A 3 -26.85 -2.67 -0.34
C PHE A 3 -26.46 -3.45 0.93
N GLU A 4 -27.21 -4.50 1.30
CA GLU A 4 -26.68 -5.54 2.20
C GLU A 4 -26.02 -6.63 1.34
N ALA A 5 -24.68 -6.72 1.35
CA ALA A 5 -23.86 -7.93 1.06
C ALA A 5 -22.40 -7.64 0.60
N GLY A 6 -21.91 -6.39 0.60
CA GLY A 6 -20.60 -6.08 0.01
C GLY A 6 -19.42 -5.77 0.95
N PHE A 7 -19.59 -5.86 2.27
CA PHE A 7 -18.69 -5.17 3.22
C PHE A 7 -18.03 -6.04 4.29
N GLN A 8 -18.12 -7.37 4.19
CA GLN A 8 -17.72 -8.22 5.32
C GLN A 8 -16.23 -8.46 5.47
N GLU A 9 -15.36 -8.27 4.47
CA GLU A 9 -13.91 -8.48 4.67
C GLU A 9 -13.05 -7.60 3.74
N ILE A 10 -13.18 -6.26 3.80
CA ILE A 10 -12.18 -5.38 3.18
C ILE A 10 -10.93 -5.40 4.08
N TYR A 11 -10.02 -6.36 3.84
CA TYR A 11 -8.70 -6.36 4.45
C TYR A 11 -7.89 -5.17 3.90
N HIS A 12 -7.82 -4.08 4.65
CA HIS A 12 -6.97 -2.94 4.29
C HIS A 12 -5.51 -3.26 4.57
N GLY A 13 -4.73 -3.45 3.50
CA GLY A 13 -3.28 -3.43 3.57
C GLY A 13 -2.79 -2.03 3.93
N VAL A 14 -1.93 -1.95 4.95
CA VAL A 14 -1.27 -0.70 5.38
C VAL A 14 0.23 -0.93 5.37
N LEU A 15 0.93 -0.07 4.63
CA LEU A 15 2.38 0.05 4.62
C LEU A 15 2.73 1.52 4.87
N MET A 16 3.65 1.75 5.81
CA MET A 16 4.12 3.07 6.22
C MET A 16 5.60 3.19 5.92
N VAL A 17 5.98 4.36 5.41
CA VAL A 17 7.36 4.68 5.00
C VAL A 17 7.71 6.04 5.58
N ASP A 18 8.93 6.18 6.09
CA ASP A 18 9.44 7.46 6.60
C ASP A 18 9.85 8.42 5.47
N SER A 19 10.26 9.64 5.82
CA SER A 19 10.67 10.65 4.83
C SER A 19 11.95 10.29 4.05
N ASN A 20 12.72 9.30 4.51
CA ASN A 20 13.92 8.82 3.82
C ASN A 20 13.62 7.64 2.89
N GLY A 21 12.39 7.12 2.90
CA GLY A 21 11.99 5.99 2.06
C GLY A 21 12.10 4.62 2.75
N TYR A 22 12.39 4.57 4.06
CA TYR A 22 12.45 3.31 4.80
C TYR A 22 11.09 2.86 5.32
N ILE A 23 10.80 1.57 5.20
CA ILE A 23 9.56 0.99 5.72
C ILE A 23 9.60 1.02 7.26
N VAL A 24 8.64 1.67 7.88
CA VAL A 24 8.49 1.73 9.35
C VAL A 24 7.32 0.90 9.87
N GLY A 25 6.48 0.37 8.96
CA GLY A 25 5.42 -0.54 9.32
C GLY A 25 4.80 -1.20 8.10
N CYS A 26 4.47 -2.49 8.21
CA CYS A 26 3.76 -3.24 7.18
C CYS A 26 2.85 -4.27 7.87
N ASN A 27 1.53 -4.07 7.77
CA ASN A 27 0.58 -4.98 8.40
C ASN A 27 0.46 -6.31 7.63
N LYS A 28 -0.10 -7.32 8.29
CA LYS A 28 -0.28 -8.65 7.70
C LYS A 28 -1.04 -8.62 6.36
N ALA A 29 -2.11 -7.82 6.28
CA ALA A 29 -2.91 -7.68 5.06
C ALA A 29 -2.11 -7.10 3.89
N ALA A 30 -1.24 -6.10 4.13
CA ALA A 30 -0.36 -5.56 3.09
C ALA A 30 0.63 -6.62 2.62
N LYS A 31 1.21 -7.40 3.55
CA LYS A 31 2.12 -8.48 3.19
C LYS A 31 1.45 -9.52 2.28
N GLU A 32 0.24 -9.93 2.63
CA GLU A 32 -0.55 -10.89 1.84
C GLU A 32 -0.98 -10.33 0.48
N LEU A 33 -1.39 -9.06 0.43
CA LEU A 33 -1.80 -8.39 -0.82
C LEU A 33 -0.64 -8.19 -1.79
N LEU A 34 0.54 -7.86 -1.26
CA LEU A 34 1.73 -7.50 -2.04
C LEU A 34 2.69 -8.68 -2.25
N GLY A 35 2.39 -9.86 -1.69
CA GLY A 35 3.25 -11.04 -1.79
C GLY A 35 4.58 -10.90 -1.02
N ILE A 36 4.62 -10.04 -0.01
CA ILE A 36 5.82 -9.80 0.80
C ILE A 36 5.96 -10.93 1.82
N ASN A 37 7.13 -11.56 1.84
CA ASN A 37 7.47 -12.62 2.79
C ASN A 37 8.54 -12.11 3.77
N GLY A 38 8.37 -12.41 5.05
CA GLY A 38 9.32 -12.02 6.10
C GLY A 38 9.04 -10.65 6.72
N ASP A 39 10.03 -10.11 7.42
CA ASP A 39 10.00 -8.76 7.96
C ASP A 39 10.72 -7.80 7.02
N VAL A 40 10.10 -6.65 6.74
CA VAL A 40 10.60 -5.64 5.80
C VAL A 40 10.77 -4.28 6.49
N VAL A 41 10.53 -4.19 7.80
CA VAL A 41 10.76 -2.96 8.55
C VAL A 41 12.27 -2.65 8.56
N GLY A 42 12.62 -1.41 8.21
CA GLY A 42 14.00 -0.95 8.03
C GLY A 42 14.55 -1.16 6.62
N GLU A 43 13.84 -1.85 5.72
CA GLU A 43 14.22 -1.97 4.32
C GLU A 43 13.81 -0.73 3.51
N MET A 44 14.54 -0.48 2.43
CA MET A 44 14.20 0.61 1.50
C MET A 44 12.94 0.23 0.73
N ALA A 45 11.89 1.06 0.81
CA ALA A 45 10.61 0.72 0.21
C ALA A 45 10.71 0.46 -1.30
N ARG A 46 11.61 1.15 -2.02
CA ARG A 46 11.85 0.95 -3.46
C ARG A 46 12.43 -0.41 -3.80
N GLU A 47 13.10 -1.09 -2.87
CA GLU A 47 13.63 -2.44 -3.08
C GLU A 47 12.51 -3.49 -2.95
N VAL A 48 11.54 -3.25 -2.05
CA VAL A 48 10.40 -4.13 -1.80
C VAL A 48 9.25 -3.89 -2.78
N LEU A 49 8.98 -2.64 -3.11
CA LEU A 49 7.89 -2.16 -3.96
C LEU A 49 8.44 -1.18 -4.99
N PRO A 50 9.08 -1.65 -6.07
CA PRO A 50 9.75 -0.78 -7.04
C PRO A 50 8.80 0.16 -7.77
N ASP A 51 7.52 -0.20 -7.88
CA ASP A 51 6.49 0.58 -8.56
C ASP A 51 5.36 0.94 -7.60
N SER A 52 5.29 2.22 -7.20
CA SER A 52 4.26 2.74 -6.30
C SER A 52 4.07 4.24 -6.44
N ALA A 53 2.82 4.69 -6.51
CA ALA A 53 2.47 6.12 -6.45
C ALA A 53 2.78 6.76 -5.08
N MET A 54 3.13 5.96 -4.07
CA MET A 54 3.64 6.45 -2.80
C MET A 54 4.89 7.32 -2.96
N TYR A 55 5.75 7.03 -3.94
CA TYR A 55 6.97 7.80 -4.16
C TYR A 55 6.69 9.22 -4.61
N GLU A 56 5.68 9.41 -5.47
CA GLU A 56 5.20 10.74 -5.83
C GLU A 56 4.70 11.50 -4.60
N VAL A 57 3.98 10.82 -3.70
CA VAL A 57 3.47 11.43 -2.47
C VAL A 57 4.60 11.80 -1.51
N LEU A 58 5.65 10.97 -1.42
CA LEU A 58 6.84 11.27 -0.63
C LEU A 58 7.60 12.49 -1.17
N GLU A 59 7.69 12.62 -2.50
CA GLU A 59 8.42 13.72 -3.16
C GLU A 59 7.62 15.03 -3.14
N THR A 60 6.30 14.97 -3.35
CA THR A 60 5.45 16.16 -3.54
C THR A 60 4.67 16.58 -2.29
N GLY A 61 4.46 15.66 -1.35
CA GLY A 61 3.51 15.85 -0.24
C GLY A 61 2.04 15.86 -0.67
N ILE A 62 1.73 15.61 -1.95
CA ILE A 62 0.36 15.64 -2.48
C ILE A 62 -0.23 14.23 -2.39
N PRO A 63 -1.41 14.03 -1.76
CA PRO A 63 -2.04 12.72 -1.67
C PRO A 63 -2.45 12.16 -3.04
N VAL A 64 -2.26 10.86 -3.21
CA VAL A 64 -2.77 10.09 -4.35
C VAL A 64 -3.88 9.16 -3.85
N VAL A 65 -5.08 9.28 -4.43
CA VAL A 65 -6.27 8.55 -3.97
C VAL A 65 -6.97 7.83 -5.11
N ASN A 66 -7.66 6.73 -4.80
CA ASN A 66 -8.38 5.87 -5.74
C ASN A 66 -7.49 5.36 -6.90
N ASN A 67 -6.19 5.22 -6.65
CA ASN A 67 -5.25 4.76 -7.65
C ASN A 67 -5.42 3.25 -7.86
N LYS A 68 -5.80 2.88 -9.08
CA LYS A 68 -6.00 1.48 -9.48
C LYS A 68 -4.65 0.90 -9.90
N VAL A 69 -4.22 -0.15 -9.21
CA VAL A 69 -2.96 -0.85 -9.51
C VAL A 69 -3.28 -2.31 -9.81
N ASP A 70 -2.67 -2.85 -10.87
CA ASP A 70 -2.69 -4.29 -11.14
C ASP A 70 -1.46 -4.93 -10.49
N ILE A 71 -1.69 -5.80 -9.51
CA ILE A 71 -0.64 -6.56 -8.84
C ILE A 71 -0.99 -8.03 -8.91
N GLY A 72 -0.19 -8.80 -9.65
CA GLY A 72 -0.36 -10.25 -9.78
C GLY A 72 -1.73 -10.65 -10.34
N GLY A 73 -2.29 -9.87 -11.27
CA GLY A 73 -3.61 -10.11 -11.87
C GLY A 73 -4.78 -9.73 -10.97
N ARG A 74 -4.52 -9.00 -9.88
CA ARG A 74 -5.54 -8.45 -8.98
C ARG A 74 -5.54 -6.93 -9.10
N VAL A 75 -6.72 -6.37 -9.30
CA VAL A 75 -6.90 -4.92 -9.25
C VAL A 75 -7.08 -4.49 -7.80
N ILE A 76 -6.13 -3.71 -7.28
CA ILE A 76 -6.21 -3.09 -5.97
C ILE A 76 -6.52 -1.60 -6.10
N LEU A 77 -7.25 -1.08 -5.12
CA LEU A 77 -7.41 0.37 -4.93
C LEU A 77 -6.45 0.81 -3.84
N SER A 78 -5.53 1.69 -4.21
CA SER A 78 -4.50 2.24 -3.31
C SER A 78 -4.78 3.70 -3.01
N ASN A 79 -4.52 4.08 -1.76
CA ASN A 79 -4.56 5.45 -1.28
C ASN A 79 -3.25 5.73 -0.53
N HIS A 80 -2.58 6.81 -0.88
CA HIS A 80 -1.35 7.27 -0.26
C HIS A 80 -1.58 8.67 0.30
N LYS A 81 -1.35 8.83 1.60
CA LYS A 81 -1.49 10.10 2.30
C LYS A 81 -0.25 10.32 3.16
N PRO A 82 0.36 11.51 3.14
CA PRO A 82 1.35 11.87 4.16
C PRO A 82 0.70 11.81 5.54
N ILE A 83 1.42 11.29 6.53
CA ILE A 83 1.00 11.17 7.93
C ILE A 83 2.03 11.79 8.87
#